data_AF-A0A957IDL2-F1
#
_entry.id   AF-A0A957IDL2-F1
#
_cell.length_a   1.000
_cell.length_b   1.000
_cell.length_c   1.000
_cell.angle_alpha   90.00
_cell.angle_beta   90.00
_cell.angle_gamma   90.00
#
_symmetry.space_group_name_H-M   'P 1'
#
loop_
_entity.id
_entity.type
_entity.pdbx_description
1 polymer ?
#
loop_
_entity_poly.entity_id
_entity_poly.type
_entity_poly.pdbx_seq_one_letter_code
_entity_poly.pdbx_strand_id
1 'polypeptide(L)'
;MSNTTTAMSSDEPGKSQPSATIRGLIIRFVLLGIFDILGIWLIVNLLSDGYWPLAGMFTLIVIFANVVFLREGMYPLRWMVIGLSLMALLSVYPILYTFWIALTNYGDGHLLTEQQSIDTLERQTYLPETGAAYSWTAFQGPDGDYS
;
A
#
# COMPACT_ATOMS: atom_id res chain seq x y z
N MET A 1 39.76 -67.95 -18.52
CA MET A 1 40.17 -66.71 -19.23
C MET A 1 39.04 -66.44 -20.22
N SER A 2 38.19 -65.42 -20.09
CA SER A 2 38.40 -64.04 -19.64
C SER A 2 37.07 -63.45 -19.10
N ASN A 3 37.12 -62.88 -17.89
CA ASN A 3 36.12 -61.94 -17.39
C ASN A 3 36.33 -60.60 -18.10
N THR A 4 35.28 -59.96 -18.63
CA THR A 4 35.18 -58.49 -18.61
C THR A 4 33.73 -58.05 -18.60
N THR A 5 33.30 -57.64 -17.42
CA THR A 5 32.18 -56.75 -17.11
C THR A 5 32.27 -55.44 -17.89
N THR A 6 31.18 -55.03 -18.53
CA THR A 6 30.89 -53.60 -18.74
C THR A 6 29.40 -53.38 -18.54
N ALA A 7 28.99 -53.25 -17.28
CA ALA A 7 27.73 -52.61 -16.95
C ALA A 7 27.86 -51.13 -17.35
N MET A 8 27.03 -50.70 -18.31
CA MET A 8 26.82 -49.29 -18.60
C MET A 8 26.13 -48.69 -17.37
N SER A 9 26.93 -48.12 -16.46
CA SER A 9 26.48 -47.27 -15.38
C SER A 9 25.78 -46.06 -15.99
N SER A 10 24.45 -46.03 -15.89
CA SER A 10 23.65 -44.84 -16.12
C SER A 10 24.01 -43.80 -15.05
N ASP A 11 25.02 -42.98 -15.34
CA ASP A 11 25.30 -41.76 -14.58
C ASP A 11 24.15 -40.78 -14.87
N GLU A 12 23.08 -40.90 -14.09
CA GLU A 12 22.13 -39.81 -13.92
C GLU A 12 22.88 -38.68 -13.21
N PRO A 13 23.11 -37.51 -13.82
CA PRO A 13 23.77 -36.42 -13.15
C PRO A 13 22.88 -35.98 -11.98
N GLY A 14 23.37 -36.25 -10.76
CA GLY A 14 22.69 -35.94 -9.52
C GLY A 14 22.23 -34.48 -9.52
N LYS A 15 20.93 -34.29 -9.28
CA LYS A 15 20.32 -32.97 -9.04
C LYS A 15 21.10 -32.28 -7.93
N SER A 16 21.96 -31.35 -8.31
CA SER A 16 22.71 -30.50 -7.40
C SER A 16 21.71 -29.63 -6.63
N GLN A 17 21.39 -30.04 -5.40
CA GLN A 17 20.62 -29.21 -4.50
C GLN A 17 21.44 -27.94 -4.21
N PRO A 18 20.91 -26.74 -4.48
CA PRO A 18 21.63 -25.51 -4.19
C PRO A 18 21.80 -25.39 -2.67
N SER A 19 23.03 -25.54 -2.18
CA SER A 19 23.35 -25.23 -0.78
C SER A 19 23.13 -23.73 -0.58
N ALA A 20 21.99 -23.36 -0.01
CA ALA A 20 21.75 -21.99 0.40
C ALA A 20 22.83 -21.60 1.43
N THR A 21 23.78 -20.76 1.04
CA THR A 21 24.78 -20.20 1.95
C THR A 21 24.03 -19.48 3.07
N ILE A 22 24.31 -19.80 4.33
CA ILE A 22 23.65 -19.23 5.53
C ILE A 22 23.55 -17.70 5.45
N ARG A 23 24.59 -17.05 4.91
CA ARG A 23 24.62 -15.60 4.64
C ARG A 23 23.49 -15.11 3.73
N GLY A 24 23.22 -15.83 2.63
CA GLY A 24 22.15 -15.49 1.70
C GLY A 24 20.76 -15.66 2.31
N LEU A 25 20.60 -16.65 3.20
CA LEU A 25 19.38 -16.85 3.97
C LEU A 25 19.11 -15.67 4.92
N ILE A 26 20.13 -15.24 5.67
CA ILE A 26 20.03 -14.11 6.60
C ILE A 26 19.65 -12.82 5.85
N ILE A 27 20.34 -12.52 4.73
CA ILE A 27 20.05 -11.31 3.94
C ILE A 27 18.60 -11.31 3.44
N ARG A 28 18.10 -12.46 2.95
CA ARG A 28 16.71 -12.60 2.50
C ARG A 28 15.72 -12.31 3.62
N PHE A 29 15.91 -12.88 4.81
CA PHE A 29 15.02 -12.63 5.94
C PHE A 29 15.10 -11.20 6.47
N VAL A 30 16.29 -10.59 6.49
CA VAL A 30 16.44 -9.19 6.91
C VAL A 30 15.73 -8.26 5.94
N LEU A 31 15.92 -8.44 4.63
CA LEU A 31 15.23 -7.61 3.63
C LEU A 31 13.71 -7.77 3.69
N LEU A 32 13.24 -9.02 3.84
CA LEU A 32 11.81 -9.29 3.97
C LEU A 32 11.25 -8.69 5.27
N GLY A 33 11.98 -8.80 6.38
CA GLY A 33 11.58 -8.22 7.67
C GLY A 33 11.51 -6.69 7.61
N ILE A 34 12.46 -6.01 6.96
CA ILE A 34 12.39 -4.55 6.74
C ILE A 34 11.16 -4.20 5.91
N PHE A 35 10.90 -4.94 4.84
CA PHE A 35 9.71 -4.74 4.00
C PHE A 35 8.42 -4.92 4.81
N ASP A 36 8.34 -5.93 5.66
CA ASP A 36 7.17 -6.19 6.51
C ASP A 36 6.98 -5.11 7.58
N ILE A 37 8.05 -4.64 8.21
CA ILE A 37 7.99 -3.54 9.18
C ILE A 37 7.42 -2.28 8.53
N LEU A 38 7.94 -1.91 7.35
CA LEU A 38 7.46 -0.75 6.59
C LEU A 38 6.01 -0.95 6.14
N GLY A 39 5.68 -2.15 5.65
CA GLY A 39 4.33 -2.50 5.20
C GLY A 39 3.32 -2.42 6.34
N ILE A 40 3.61 -3.04 7.49
CA ILE A 40 2.74 -3.02 8.67
C ILE A 40 2.59 -1.59 9.21
N TRP A 41 3.69 -0.84 9.33
CA TRP A 41 3.64 0.55 9.75
C TRP A 41 2.72 1.36 8.84
N LEU A 42 2.86 1.22 7.52
CA LEU A 42 2.00 1.89 6.55
C LEU A 42 0.53 1.46 6.71
N ILE A 43 0.25 0.17 6.78
CA ILE A 43 -1.11 -0.37 6.96
C ILE A 43 -1.78 0.20 8.22
N VAL A 44 -1.07 0.28 9.35
CA VAL A 44 -1.61 0.84 10.60
C VAL A 44 -1.95 2.33 10.46
N ASN A 45 -1.11 3.11 9.78
CA ASN A 45 -1.41 4.53 9.51
C ASN A 45 -2.67 4.65 8.63
N LEU A 46 -2.77 3.88 7.54
CA LEU A 46 -3.94 3.92 6.66
C LEU A 46 -5.24 3.55 7.39
N LEU A 47 -5.19 2.56 8.28
CA LEU A 47 -6.35 2.19 9.10
C LEU A 47 -6.73 3.31 10.08
N SER A 48 -5.74 3.99 10.65
CA SER A 48 -5.96 5.12 11.57
C SER A 48 -6.59 6.32 10.86
N ASP A 49 -6.18 6.57 9.62
CA ASP A 49 -6.73 7.65 8.77
C ASP A 49 -8.07 7.29 8.11
N GLY A 50 -8.57 6.06 8.28
CA GLY A 50 -9.85 5.59 7.74
C GLY A 50 -9.81 5.15 6.27
N TYR A 51 -8.63 4.95 5.68
CA TYR A 51 -8.47 4.47 4.29
C TYR A 51 -8.57 2.94 4.18
N TRP A 52 -9.72 2.37 4.59
CA TRP A 52 -9.94 0.92 4.68
C TRP A 52 -9.65 0.13 3.40
N PRO A 53 -10.15 0.53 2.20
CA PRO A 53 -9.92 -0.26 0.98
C PRO A 53 -8.45 -0.30 0.58
N LEU A 54 -7.73 0.82 0.77
CA LEU A 54 -6.32 0.93 0.44
C LEU A 54 -5.46 0.13 1.43
N ALA A 55 -5.79 0.17 2.72
CA ALA A 55 -5.15 -0.67 3.75
C ALA A 55 -5.30 -2.17 3.43
N GLY A 56 -6.50 -2.59 2.99
CA GLY A 56 -6.75 -3.95 2.53
C GLY A 56 -5.86 -4.35 1.36
N MET A 57 -5.69 -3.47 0.37
CA MET A 57 -4.80 -3.73 -0.78
C MET A 57 -3.33 -3.90 -0.36
N PHE A 58 -2.80 -3.01 0.48
CA PHE A 58 -1.43 -3.15 1.00
C PHE A 58 -1.25 -4.43 1.82
N THR A 59 -2.25 -4.81 2.62
CA THR A 59 -2.24 -6.07 3.37
C THR A 59 -2.12 -7.27 2.43
N LEU A 60 -2.90 -7.29 1.34
CA LEU A 60 -2.81 -8.35 0.33
C LEU A 60 -1.43 -8.40 -0.33
N ILE A 61 -0.81 -7.25 -0.63
CA ILE A 61 0.53 -7.17 -1.22
C ILE A 61 1.59 -7.69 -0.26
N VAL A 62 1.54 -7.32 1.02
CA VAL A 62 2.49 -7.80 2.04
C VAL A 62 2.36 -9.31 2.21
N ILE A 63 1.14 -9.84 2.30
CA ILE A 63 0.89 -11.29 2.36
C ILE A 63 1.41 -11.97 1.09
N PHE A 64 1.11 -11.42 -0.08
CA PHE A 64 1.58 -11.96 -1.36
C PHE A 64 3.10 -12.03 -1.43
N ALA A 65 3.80 -10.95 -1.05
CA ALA A 65 5.26 -10.90 -1.01
C ALA A 65 5.81 -11.97 -0.05
N ASN A 66 5.25 -12.09 1.16
CA ASN A 66 5.62 -13.13 2.11
C ASN A 66 5.45 -14.53 1.52
N VAL A 67 4.28 -14.82 0.96
CA VAL A 67 4.00 -16.15 0.38
C VAL A 67 4.99 -16.47 -0.74
N VAL A 68 5.27 -15.52 -1.65
CA VAL A 68 6.22 -15.67 -2.77
C VAL A 68 7.68 -15.83 -2.29
N PHE A 69 8.07 -15.07 -1.28
CA PHE A 69 9.41 -15.10 -0.72
C PHE A 69 9.63 -16.16 0.35
N LEU A 70 8.62 -16.85 0.87
CA LEU A 70 8.81 -17.99 1.78
C LEU A 70 8.76 -19.33 1.03
N ARG A 71 7.85 -19.47 0.06
CA ARG A 71 7.65 -20.75 -0.64
C ARG A 71 8.76 -21.02 -1.68
N GLU A 72 9.37 -22.20 -1.63
CA GLU A 72 10.52 -22.56 -2.47
C GLU A 72 10.19 -22.70 -3.97
N GLY A 73 8.97 -23.17 -4.30
CA GLY A 73 8.56 -23.44 -5.68
C GLY A 73 8.11 -22.24 -6.51
N MET A 74 8.15 -21.01 -5.98
CA MET A 74 7.63 -19.81 -6.67
C MET A 74 8.72 -18.91 -7.25
N TYR A 75 9.78 -19.53 -7.78
CA TYR A 75 10.92 -18.79 -8.32
C TYR A 75 10.55 -17.78 -9.42
N PRO A 76 9.66 -18.08 -10.40
CA PRO A 76 9.27 -17.11 -11.42
C PRO A 76 8.57 -15.88 -10.84
N LEU A 77 7.68 -16.09 -9.85
CA LEU A 77 6.92 -14.99 -9.24
C LEU A 77 7.80 -14.03 -8.46
N ARG A 78 8.92 -14.48 -7.86
CA ARG A 78 9.85 -13.61 -7.11
C ARG A 78 10.40 -12.47 -7.96
N TRP A 79 10.69 -12.72 -9.24
CA TRP A 79 11.15 -11.70 -10.18
C TRP A 79 10.03 -10.73 -10.58
N MET A 80 8.79 -11.17 -10.47
CA MET A 80 7.60 -10.39 -10.82
C MET A 80 6.98 -9.67 -9.63
N VAL A 81 7.41 -9.92 -8.38
CA VAL A 81 6.76 -9.35 -7.18
C VAL A 81 6.63 -7.83 -7.27
N ILE A 82 7.69 -7.14 -7.72
CA ILE A 82 7.68 -5.68 -7.85
C ILE A 82 6.62 -5.25 -8.86
N GLY A 83 6.62 -5.86 -10.05
CA GLY A 83 5.66 -5.53 -11.12
C GLY A 83 4.22 -5.89 -10.76
N LEU A 84 3.99 -7.04 -10.14
CA LEU A 84 2.68 -7.49 -9.70
C LEU A 84 2.12 -6.63 -8.55
N SER A 85 2.98 -6.18 -7.64
CA SER A 85 2.59 -5.27 -6.56
C SER A 85 2.18 -3.90 -7.12
N LEU A 86 2.94 -3.37 -8.08
CA LEU A 86 2.58 -2.13 -8.77
C LEU A 86 1.30 -2.29 -9.60
N MET A 87 1.13 -3.40 -10.31
CA MET A 87 -0.09 -3.68 -11.06
C MET A 87 -1.30 -3.82 -10.13
N ALA A 88 -1.12 -4.44 -8.96
CA ALA A 88 -2.16 -4.50 -7.94
C ALA A 88 -2.57 -3.10 -7.46
N LEU A 89 -1.61 -2.21 -7.18
CA LEU A 89 -1.88 -0.85 -6.71
C LEU A 89 -2.41 0.10 -7.79
N LEU A 90 -1.91 0.02 -9.02
CA LEU A 90 -2.21 0.99 -10.07
C LEU A 90 -3.36 0.56 -10.97
N SER A 91 -3.62 -0.74 -11.10
CA SER A 91 -4.64 -1.26 -12.00
C SER A 91 -5.74 -2.00 -11.25
N VAL A 92 -5.41 -2.95 -10.38
CA VAL A 92 -6.43 -3.74 -9.66
C VAL A 92 -7.17 -2.88 -8.63
N TYR A 93 -6.43 -2.06 -7.86
CA TYR A 93 -7.02 -1.19 -6.85
C TYR A 93 -8.10 -0.25 -7.38
N PRO A 94 -7.89 0.59 -8.42
CA PRO A 94 -8.95 1.47 -8.90
C PRO A 94 -10.18 0.71 -9.41
N ILE A 95 -10.01 -0.48 -9.99
CA ILE A 95 -11.13 -1.32 -10.43
C ILE A 95 -11.95 -1.79 -9.21
N LEU A 96 -11.30 -2.36 -8.21
CA LEU A 96 -11.98 -2.83 -6.99
C LEU A 96 -12.58 -1.67 -6.19
N TYR A 97 -11.89 -0.54 -6.12
CA TYR A 97 -12.36 0.65 -5.43
C TYR A 97 -13.59 1.25 -6.12
N THR A 98 -13.63 1.26 -7.45
CA THR A 98 -14.82 1.68 -8.21
C THR A 98 -16.00 0.76 -7.92
N PHE A 99 -15.77 -0.56 -7.90
CA PHE A 99 -16.80 -1.52 -7.54
C PHE A 99 -17.32 -1.31 -6.12
N TRP A 100 -16.42 -1.07 -5.15
CA TRP A 100 -16.79 -0.74 -3.77
C TRP A 100 -17.63 0.53 -3.70
N ILE A 101 -17.20 1.61 -4.34
CA ILE A 101 -17.93 2.89 -4.40
C ILE A 101 -19.31 2.70 -5.02
N ALA A 102 -19.44 1.88 -6.05
CA ALA A 102 -20.73 1.64 -6.71
C ALA A 102 -21.78 0.99 -5.78
N LEU A 103 -21.34 0.35 -4.69
CA LEU A 103 -22.22 -0.19 -3.65
C LEU A 103 -22.58 0.86 -2.58
N THR A 104 -21.96 2.02 -2.60
CA THR A 104 -22.21 3.13 -1.66
C THR A 104 -22.99 4.24 -2.34
N ASN A 105 -23.77 5.02 -1.57
CA ASN A 105 -24.46 6.22 -2.07
C ASN A 105 -23.48 7.40 -2.21
N TYR A 106 -22.34 7.17 -2.86
CA TYR A 106 -21.33 8.19 -3.12
C TYR A 106 -21.58 8.79 -4.51
N GLY A 107 -21.95 10.07 -4.55
CA GLY A 107 -22.34 10.77 -5.77
C GLY A 107 -22.53 12.26 -5.55
N ASP A 108 -23.03 12.95 -6.57
CA ASP A 108 -23.29 14.38 -6.51
C ASP A 108 -24.33 14.69 -5.42
N GLY A 109 -23.91 15.39 -4.36
CA GLY A 109 -24.67 15.62 -3.12
C GLY A 109 -24.25 14.81 -1.88
N HIS A 110 -23.42 13.77 -2.02
CA HIS A 110 -22.93 12.91 -0.92
C HIS A 110 -21.41 12.68 -1.01
N LEU A 111 -20.65 13.75 -1.24
CA LEU A 111 -19.20 13.69 -1.40
C LEU A 111 -18.44 13.79 -0.07
N LEU A 112 -19.02 14.49 0.89
CA LEU A 112 -18.43 14.73 2.20
C LEU A 112 -18.81 13.61 3.15
N THR A 113 -17.90 13.28 4.06
CA THR A 113 -18.26 12.48 5.23
C THR A 113 -19.24 13.27 6.10
N GLU A 114 -19.99 12.56 6.94
CA GLU A 114 -20.93 13.18 7.88
C GLU A 114 -20.25 14.25 8.75
N GLN A 115 -19.10 13.90 9.36
CA GLN A 115 -18.34 14.83 10.20
C GLN A 115 -17.91 16.08 9.43
N GLN A 116 -17.40 15.93 8.20
CA GLN A 116 -17.02 17.07 7.37
C GLN A 116 -18.23 17.94 6.98
N SER A 117 -19.40 17.33 6.79
CA SER A 117 -20.63 18.05 6.47
C SER A 117 -21.09 18.88 7.67
N ILE A 118 -21.05 18.32 8.89
CA ILE A 118 -21.34 19.03 10.13
C ILE A 118 -20.38 20.21 10.31
N ASP A 119 -19.07 19.95 10.24
CA ASP A 119 -18.05 21.00 10.39
C ASP A 119 -18.22 22.12 9.36
N THR A 120 -18.66 21.78 8.13
CA THR A 120 -18.93 22.77 7.09
C THR A 120 -20.16 23.59 7.41
N LEU A 121 -21.25 22.96 7.85
CA LEU A 121 -22.49 23.64 8.22
C LEU A 121 -22.32 24.53 9.45
N GLU A 122 -21.54 24.10 10.45
CA GLU A 122 -21.22 24.90 11.63
C GLU A 122 -20.42 26.16 11.30
N ARG A 123 -19.61 26.11 10.23
CA ARG A 123 -18.84 27.27 9.74
C ARG A 123 -19.67 28.21 8.86
N GLN A 124 -20.86 27.81 8.42
CA GLN A 124 -21.70 28.69 7.61
C GLN A 124 -22.21 29.85 8.47
N THR A 125 -21.78 31.05 8.08
CA THR A 125 -22.25 32.29 8.71
C THR A 125 -23.28 32.94 7.80
N TYR A 126 -24.34 33.47 8.39
CA TYR A 126 -25.31 34.30 7.70
C TYR A 126 -25.36 35.68 8.37
N LEU A 127 -25.69 36.71 7.59
CA LEU A 127 -25.97 38.02 8.15
C LEU A 127 -27.44 38.01 8.61
N PRO A 128 -27.73 38.17 9.92
CA PRO A 128 -29.10 38.26 10.39
C PRO A 128 -29.78 39.52 9.83
N GLU A 129 -31.11 39.54 9.83
CA GLU A 129 -31.92 40.62 9.23
C GLU A 129 -31.70 41.98 9.91
N THR A 130 -31.29 41.95 11.18
CA THR A 130 -30.88 43.11 11.98
C THR A 130 -29.36 43.34 11.97
N GLY A 131 -28.61 42.58 11.18
CA GLY A 131 -27.15 42.62 11.12
C GLY A 131 -26.64 43.81 10.31
N ALA A 132 -25.58 44.45 10.81
CA ALA A 132 -24.91 45.55 10.13
C ALA A 132 -23.57 45.06 9.53
N ALA A 133 -23.32 45.42 8.27
CA ALA A 133 -22.02 45.22 7.64
C ALA A 133 -21.18 46.49 7.84
N TYR A 134 -20.08 46.38 8.59
CA TYR A 134 -19.19 47.50 8.85
C TYR A 134 -18.08 47.56 7.80
N SER A 135 -17.90 48.72 7.19
CA SER A 135 -16.72 49.00 6.35
C SER A 135 -15.55 49.40 7.25
N TRP A 136 -14.39 48.79 7.02
CA TRP A 136 -13.14 49.16 7.69
C TRP A 136 -12.08 49.54 6.65
N THR A 137 -11.23 50.48 6.99
CA THR A 137 -10.04 50.88 6.21
C THR A 137 -8.84 50.73 7.14
N ALA A 138 -7.88 49.86 6.80
CA ALA A 138 -6.63 49.79 7.58
C ALA A 138 -5.78 51.02 7.28
N PHE A 139 -5.21 51.59 8.34
CA PHE A 139 -4.21 52.63 8.23
C PHE A 139 -2.85 52.03 8.60
N GLN A 140 -1.85 52.32 7.77
CA GLN A 140 -0.48 51.91 8.05
C GLN A 140 0.18 52.95 8.95
N GLY A 141 0.71 52.51 10.09
CA GLY A 141 1.50 53.33 10.99
C GLY A 141 2.85 53.73 10.37
N PRO A 142 3.51 54.78 10.87
CA PRO A 142 4.81 55.25 10.36
C PRO A 142 5.92 54.18 10.38
N ASP A 143 5.79 53.19 11.25
CA ASP A 143 6.73 52.08 11.44
C ASP A 143 6.45 50.88 10.52
N GLY A 144 5.45 51.00 9.64
CA GLY A 144 5.06 49.96 8.67
C GLY A 144 4.02 48.95 9.17
N ASP A 145 3.57 49.06 10.42
CA ASP A 145 2.58 48.17 11.02
C ASP A 145 1.13 48.54 10.63
N TYR A 146 0.25 47.55 10.51
CA TYR A 146 -1.18 47.76 10.19
C TYR A 146 -2.02 47.61 11.46
N SER A 147 -2.65 48.71 11.89
CA SER A 147 -3.62 48.73 13.01
C SER A 147 -4.98 49.24 12.56
#